data_AF-A0A1F6N463-F1
#
_entry.id   AF-A0A1F6N463-F1
#
_cell.length_a   1.000
_cell.length_b   1.000
_cell.length_c   1.000
_cell.angle_alpha   90.00
_cell.angle_beta   90.00
_cell.angle_gamma   90.00
#
_symmetry.space_group_name_H-M   'P 1'
#
loop_
_entity.id
_entity.type
_entity.pdbx_description
1 polymer ?
#
loop_
_entity_poly.entity_id
_entity_poly.type
_entity_poly.pdbx_seq_one_letter_code
_entity_poly.pdbx_strand_id
1 'polypeptide(L)'
;MGEFTDVKRRKLLKLLNWLSQKPHMTIKAGGKHQIIVKYNFWDRPFPIPFKHNTVNKYIVKAFMDKLVVSNICTEEEFRDHVG
;
A
#
# COMPACT_ATOMS: atom_id res chain seq x y z
N MET A 1 2.15 17.02 12.06
CA MET A 1 1.92 15.66 11.52
C MET A 1 2.95 15.42 10.44
N GLY A 2 3.85 14.45 10.64
CA GLY A 2 5.07 14.29 9.84
C GLY A 2 4.81 14.10 8.35
N GLU A 3 5.59 14.79 7.51
CA GLU A 3 5.57 14.60 6.07
C GLU A 3 6.06 13.19 5.73
N PHE A 4 5.23 12.40 5.04
CA PHE A 4 5.71 11.18 4.39
C PHE A 4 6.74 11.58 3.33
N THR A 5 7.89 10.94 3.30
CA THR A 5 8.86 11.03 2.19
C THR A 5 8.53 9.98 1.14
N ASP A 6 9.16 10.08 -0.04
CA ASP A 6 8.99 9.06 -1.08
C ASP A 6 9.49 7.71 -0.59
N VAL A 7 8.65 6.68 -0.71
CA VAL A 7 8.92 5.35 -0.15
C VAL A 7 9.63 4.49 -1.17
N LYS A 8 10.74 3.87 -0.76
CA LYS A 8 11.44 2.89 -1.60
C LYS A 8 10.53 1.70 -1.91
N ARG A 9 10.52 1.31 -3.18
CA ARG A 9 9.79 0.14 -3.71
C ARG A 9 9.94 -1.11 -2.85
N ARG A 10 11.16 -1.40 -2.37
CA ARG A 10 11.43 -2.58 -1.52
C ARG A 10 10.65 -2.55 -0.20
N LYS A 11 10.55 -1.38 0.45
CA LYS A 11 9.79 -1.22 1.70
C LYS A 11 8.29 -1.41 1.44
N LEU A 12 7.79 -0.80 0.37
CA LEU A 12 6.39 -0.96 -0.02
C LEU A 12 6.05 -2.42 -0.37
N LEU A 13 6.96 -3.15 -1.04
CA LEU A 13 6.79 -4.57 -1.30
C LEU A 13 6.74 -5.40 -0.02
N LYS A 14 7.56 -5.07 1.00
CA LYS A 14 7.51 -5.73 2.31
C LYS A 14 6.15 -5.53 2.96
N LEU A 15 5.65 -4.29 2.99
CA LEU A 15 4.32 -3.97 3.47
C LEU A 15 3.23 -4.72 2.69
N LEU A 16 3.30 -4.72 1.35
CA LEU A 16 2.34 -5.44 0.52
C LEU A 16 2.36 -6.95 0.79
N ASN A 17 3.54 -7.56 0.96
CA ASN A 17 3.62 -8.97 1.30
C ASN A 17 2.95 -9.27 2.65
N TRP A 18 3.14 -8.41 3.64
CA TRP A 18 2.45 -8.51 4.93
C TRP A 18 0.92 -8.34 4.78
N LEU A 19 0.47 -7.34 4.01
CA LEU A 19 -0.94 -7.13 3.70
C LEU A 19 -1.57 -8.32 2.97
N SER A 20 -0.80 -9.04 2.15
CA SER A 20 -1.28 -10.26 1.47
C SER A 20 -1.63 -11.39 2.44
N GLN A 21 -1.17 -11.34 3.70
CA GLN A 21 -1.49 -12.31 4.73
C GLN A 21 -2.80 -11.96 5.47
N LYS A 22 -3.34 -10.76 5.27
CA LYS A 22 -4.61 -10.33 5.89
C LYS A 22 -5.80 -10.94 5.15
N PRO A 23 -6.89 -11.30 5.88
CA PRO A 23 -8.07 -11.89 5.27
C PRO A 23 -8.75 -10.91 4.29
N HIS A 24 -9.35 -11.45 3.24
CA HIS A 24 -10.09 -10.70 2.21
C HIS A 24 -9.27 -9.69 1.40
N MET A 25 -7.94 -9.80 1.45
CA MET A 25 -7.03 -8.97 0.69
C MET A 25 -6.38 -9.78 -0.43
N THR A 26 -6.26 -9.18 -1.61
CA THR A 26 -5.62 -9.82 -2.76
C THR A 26 -4.69 -8.82 -3.42
N ILE A 27 -3.42 -9.19 -3.50
CA ILE A 27 -2.40 -8.36 -4.12
C ILE A 27 -1.92 -9.06 -5.37
N LYS A 28 -2.08 -8.41 -6.51
CA LYS A 28 -1.73 -8.99 -7.80
C LYS A 28 -1.03 -7.98 -8.69
N ALA A 29 -0.23 -8.47 -9.63
CA ALA A 29 0.32 -7.61 -10.68
C ALA A 29 -0.82 -7.04 -11.54
N GLY A 30 -0.82 -5.72 -11.73
CA GLY A 30 -1.72 -5.02 -12.64
C GLY A 30 -1.13 -4.77 -14.03
N GLY A 31 0.06 -5.30 -14.29
CA GLY A 31 0.86 -5.05 -15.48
C GLY A 31 2.35 -4.93 -15.14
N LYS A 32 3.16 -4.52 -16.12
CA LYS A 32 4.63 -4.44 -15.97
C LYS A 32 5.10 -3.46 -14.88
N HIS A 33 4.33 -2.40 -14.64
CA HIS A 33 4.73 -1.29 -13.77
C HIS A 33 3.68 -0.95 -12.71
N GLN A 34 2.81 -1.89 -12.35
CA GLN A 34 1.73 -1.62 -11.41
C GLN A 34 1.41 -2.86 -10.57
N ILE A 35 1.15 -2.63 -9.29
CA ILE A 35 0.54 -3.61 -8.40
C ILE A 35 -0.88 -3.16 -8.10
N ILE A 36 -1.81 -4.10 -8.09
CA ILE A 36 -3.20 -3.87 -7.76
C ILE A 36 -3.47 -4.51 -6.41
N VAL A 37 -3.91 -3.68 -5.47
CA VAL A 37 -4.38 -4.12 -4.16
C VAL A 37 -5.90 -4.15 -4.19
N LYS A 38 -6.47 -5.33 -4.01
CA LYS A 38 -7.90 -5.57 -3.90
C LYS A 38 -8.24 -5.91 -2.46
N TYR A 39 -9.35 -5.36 -1.99
CA TYR A 39 -9.99 -5.74 -0.75
C TYR A 39 -11.47 -5.97 -1.09
N ASN A 40 -12.07 -7.05 -0.59
CA ASN A 40 -13.41 -7.46 -1.02
C ASN A 40 -14.50 -6.41 -0.76
N PHE A 41 -14.28 -5.54 0.23
CA PHE A 41 -15.23 -4.50 0.62
C PHE A 41 -14.97 -3.15 -0.09
N TRP A 42 -13.92 -3.05 -0.91
CA TRP A 42 -13.68 -1.86 -1.73
C TRP A 42 -14.44 -1.95 -3.04
N ASP A 43 -15.19 -0.89 -3.36
CA ASP A 43 -15.82 -0.70 -4.67
C ASP A 43 -14.79 -0.76 -5.81
N ARG A 44 -13.58 -0.22 -5.57
CA ARG A 44 -12.49 -0.21 -6.54
C ARG A 44 -11.16 -0.69 -5.96
N PRO A 45 -10.41 -1.51 -6.73
CA PRO A 45 -9.03 -1.82 -6.41
C PRO A 45 -8.18 -0.55 -6.29
N PHE A 46 -7.17 -0.59 -5.42
CA PHE A 46 -6.18 0.47 -5.31
C PHE A 46 -4.97 0.16 -6.19
N PRO A 47 -4.70 0.97 -7.23
CA PRO A 47 -3.53 0.81 -8.07
C PRO A 47 -2.30 1.50 -7.45
N ILE A 48 -1.19 0.77 -7.34
CA ILE A 48 0.09 1.31 -6.90
C ILE A 48 1.06 1.27 -8.09
N PRO A 49 1.53 2.43 -8.58
CA PRO A 49 2.53 2.48 -9.64
C PRO A 49 3.91 2.08 -9.10
N PHE A 50 4.54 1.15 -9.80
CA PHE A 50 5.88 0.59 -9.52
C PHE A 50 6.86 0.83 -10.69
N LYS A 51 6.61 1.86 -11.52
CA LYS A 51 7.48 2.25 -12.65
C LYS A 51 8.89 2.63 -12.18
N HIS A 52 9.00 3.27 -11.02
CA HIS A 52 10.26 3.75 -10.46
C HIS A 52 10.62 3.00 -9.17
N ASN A 53 11.85 3.18 -8.69
CA ASN A 53 12.32 2.59 -7.43
C ASN A 53 11.73 3.25 -6.18
N THR A 54 10.96 4.32 -6.35
CA THR A 54 10.26 5.03 -5.29
C THR A 54 8.79 5.21 -5.67
N VAL A 55 7.94 5.26 -4.64
CA VAL A 55 6.52 5.57 -4.76
C VAL A 55 6.28 6.89 -4.07
N ASN A 56 5.56 7.77 -4.76
CA ASN A 56 5.31 9.14 -4.34
C ASN A 56 4.59 9.16 -2.97
N LYS A 57 5.05 10.05 -2.07
CA LYS A 57 4.46 10.25 -0.73
C LYS A 57 2.93 10.38 -0.71
N TYR A 58 2.34 11.04 -1.70
CA TYR A 58 0.89 11.25 -1.77
C TYR A 58 0.15 9.94 -2.07
N ILE A 59 0.73 9.06 -2.88
CA ILE A 59 0.16 7.73 -3.18
C ILE A 59 0.24 6.85 -1.94
N VAL A 60 1.39 6.88 -1.24
CA VAL A 60 1.59 6.13 0.00
C VAL A 60 0.60 6.60 1.06
N LYS A 61 0.44 7.91 1.23
CA LYS A 61 -0.51 8.49 2.19
C LYS A 61 -1.95 8.10 1.85
N ALA A 62 -2.36 8.22 0.59
CA ALA A 62 -3.70 7.81 0.15
C ALA A 62 -3.92 6.30 0.35
N PHE A 63 -2.88 5.48 0.16
CA PHE A 63 -2.95 4.05 0.41
C PHE A 63 -3.11 3.76 1.90
N MET A 64 -2.30 4.38 2.75
CA MET A 64 -2.40 4.26 4.22
C MET A 64 -3.79 4.65 4.71
N ASP A 65 -4.27 5.84 4.32
CA ASP A 65 -5.58 6.36 4.70
C ASP A 65 -6.69 5.35 4.37
N LYS A 66 -6.66 4.79 3.14
CA LYS A 66 -7.63 3.79 2.71
C LYS A 66 -7.57 2.50 3.55
N LEU A 67 -6.38 2.05 3.96
CA LEU A 67 -6.22 0.86 4.81
C LEU A 67 -6.71 1.10 6.24
N VAL A 68 -6.39 2.27 6.81
CA VAL A 68 -6.81 2.66 8.17
C VAL A 68 -8.32 2.84 8.24
N VAL A 69 -8.91 3.54 7.26
CA VAL A 69 -10.38 3.68 7.14
C VAL A 69 -11.07 2.33 7.00
N SER A 70 -10.41 1.37 6.33
CA SER A 70 -10.94 0.01 6.17
C SER A 70 -10.65 -0.91 7.37
N ASN A 71 -10.04 -0.37 8.43
CA ASN A 71 -9.64 -1.09 9.63
C ASN A 71 -8.74 -2.33 9.35
N ILE A 72 -7.93 -2.27 8.29
CA ILE A 72 -7.02 -3.36 7.87
C ILE A 72 -5.71 -3.32 8.67
N CYS A 73 -5.21 -2.12 8.94
CA CYS A 73 -4.04 -1.86 9.76
C CYS A 73 -4.13 -0.47 10.42
N THR A 74 -3.37 -0.24 11.48
CA THR A 74 -3.23 1.10 12.08
C THR A 74 -2.19 1.95 11.34
N GLU A 75 -2.19 3.27 11.59
CA GLU A 75 -1.12 4.15 11.09
C GLU A 75 0.26 3.71 11.58
N GLU A 76 0.35 3.22 12.82
CA GLU A 76 1.61 2.81 13.44
C GLU A 76 2.15 1.54 12.80
N GLU A 77 1.31 0.53 12.57
CA GLU A 77 1.68 -0.69 11.85
C GLU A 77 2.14 -0.39 10.42
N PHE A 78 1.43 0.52 9.75
CA PHE A 78 1.81 0.93 8.40
C PHE A 78 3.19 1.62 8.40
N ARG A 79 3.44 2.50 9.38
CA ARG A 79 4.72 3.21 9.51
C ARG A 79 5.86 2.29 9.89
N ASP A 80 5.67 1.28 10.74
CA ASP A 80 6.72 0.30 11.06
C ASP A 80 7.28 -0.39 9.81
N HIS A 81 6.42 -0.71 8.86
CA HIS A 81 6.80 -1.42 7.64
C HIS A 81 7.36 -0.51 6.53
N VAL A 82 7.12 0.80 6.61
CA VAL A 82 7.46 1.78 5.58
C VAL A 82 8.56 2.77 6.02
N GLY A 83 8.70 3.01 7.33
CA GLY A 83 9.72 3.81 8.00
C GLY A 83 11.12 3.25 7.84
#